data_AF-A0A5K1AYF8-F1
#
_entry.id   AF-A0A5K1AYF8-F1
#
_cell.length_a   1.000
_cell.length_b   1.000
_cell.length_c   1.000
_cell.angle_alpha   90.00
_cell.angle_beta   90.00
_cell.angle_gamma   90.00
#
_symmetry.space_group_name_H-M   'P 1'
#
loop_
_entity.id
_entity.type
_entity.pdbx_description
1 polymer ?
#
loop_
_entity_poly.entity_id
_entity_poly.type
_entity_poly.pdbx_seq_one_letter_code
_entity_poly.pdbx_strand_id
1 'polypeptide(L)' 'IRCKNPTLCSSGGVKVVLTDQNADNKTTDWVLSSKAFMAMSRPGRSLELRKLHTVDVEYK' A
#
# COMPACT_ATOMS: atom_id res chain seq x y z
N ILE A 1 0.27 -5.63 5.13
CA ILE A 1 0.81 -4.30 4.72
C ILE A 1 -0.17 -3.22 5.14
N ARG A 2 0.30 -2.17 5.80
CA ARG A 2 -0.51 -1.03 6.25
C ARG A 2 0.21 0.28 5.92
N CYS A 3 -0.46 1.22 5.26
CA CYS A 3 0.14 2.54 5.01
C CYS A 3 0.05 3.44 6.25
N LYS A 4 1.05 4.33 6.41
CA LYS A 4 1.27 5.07 7.66
C LYS A 4 0.42 6.34 7.80
N ASN A 5 -0.06 6.93 6.71
CA ASN A 5 -0.81 8.19 6.76
C ASN A 5 -2.23 7.97 7.33
N PRO A 6 -2.54 8.39 8.57
CA PRO A 6 -3.79 8.03 9.23
C PRO A 6 -5.02 8.75 8.66
N THR A 7 -4.85 9.82 7.88
CA THR A 7 -5.97 10.55 7.25
C THR A 7 -6.52 9.81 6.03
N LEU A 8 -5.67 9.06 5.34
CA LEU A 8 -6.02 8.30 4.14
C LEU A 8 -6.11 6.80 4.40
N CYS A 9 -5.25 6.26 5.27
CA CYS A 9 -5.08 4.84 5.49
C CYS A 9 -5.98 4.30 6.61
N SER A 10 -6.45 3.08 6.42
CA SER A 10 -7.10 2.31 7.49
C SER A 10 -6.07 1.79 8.48
N SER A 11 -6.49 1.59 9.74
CA SER A 11 -5.63 1.03 10.79
C SER A 11 -5.44 -0.49 10.67
N GLY A 12 -6.34 -1.20 9.97
CA GLY A 12 -6.27 -2.66 9.81
C GLY A 12 -5.24 -3.12 8.77
N GLY A 13 -4.86 -2.25 7.83
CA GLY A 13 -4.05 -2.64 6.67
C GLY A 13 -4.74 -3.68 5.78
N VAL A 14 -3.96 -4.31 4.92
CA VAL A 14 -4.40 -5.30 3.92
C VAL A 14 -3.47 -6.50 3.92
N LYS A 15 -4.06 -7.70 3.82
CA LYS A 15 -3.33 -8.94 3.55
C LYS A 15 -3.10 -9.06 2.05
N VAL A 16 -1.86 -9.33 1.66
CA VAL A 16 -1.48 -9.54 0.27
C VAL A 16 -0.76 -10.87 0.15
N VAL A 17 -0.79 -11.46 -1.05
CA VAL A 17 0.00 -12.64 -1.41
C VAL A 17 1.12 -12.17 -2.31
N LEU A 18 2.36 -12.54 -1.97
CA LEU A 18 3.51 -12.28 -2.82
C LEU A 18 3.43 -13.19 -4.04
N THR A 19 3.41 -12.60 -5.24
CA THR A 19 3.21 -13.31 -6.50
C THR A 19 4.31 -13.04 -7.52
N ASP A 20 5.15 -12.03 -7.30
CA ASP A 20 6.20 -11.59 -8.20
C ASP A 20 7.32 -10.90 -7.42
N GLN A 21 8.45 -10.64 -8.09
CA GLN A 21 9.61 -9.95 -7.54
C GLN A 21 9.99 -8.76 -8.44
N ASN A 22 10.19 -7.60 -7.82
CA ASN A 22 10.83 -6.46 -8.47
C ASN A 22 12.36 -6.56 -8.30
N ALA A 23 13.13 -6.33 -9.37
CA ALA A 23 14.58 -6.54 -9.38
C ALA A 23 15.40 -5.43 -8.69
N ASP A 24 14.75 -4.41 -8.11
CA ASP A 24 15.44 -3.38 -7.34
C ASP A 24 15.89 -3.95 -5.98
N ASN A 25 17.19 -3.81 -5.69
CA ASN A 25 17.84 -4.37 -4.51
C ASN A 25 18.41 -3.32 -3.56
N LYS A 26 18.16 -2.03 -3.80
CA LYS A 26 18.69 -0.93 -2.97
C LYS A 26 17.83 -0.64 -1.75
N THR A 27 16.52 -0.83 -1.88
CA THR A 27 15.52 -0.54 -0.85
C THR A 27 14.53 -1.69 -0.76
N THR A 28 13.88 -1.85 0.39
CA THR A 28 12.80 -2.82 0.54
C THR A 28 11.47 -2.13 0.25
N ASP A 29 11.03 -2.21 -1.00
CA ASP A 29 9.77 -1.62 -1.47
C ASP A 29 8.77 -2.68 -1.89
N TRP A 30 7.49 -2.33 -1.78
CA TRP A 30 6.37 -3.19 -2.19
C TRP A 30 5.67 -2.61 -3.42
N VAL A 31 5.87 -3.24 -4.58
CA VAL A 31 5.10 -2.93 -5.79
C VAL A 31 3.77 -3.68 -5.70
N LEU A 32 2.70 -2.95 -5.38
CA LEU A 32 1.37 -3.52 -5.19
C LEU A 32 0.51 -3.39 -6.44
N SER A 33 -0.38 -4.37 -6.66
CA SER A 33 -1.48 -4.18 -7.62
C SER A 33 -2.33 -2.97 -7.21
N SER A 34 -2.93 -2.29 -8.20
CA SER A 34 -3.77 -1.11 -7.94
C SER A 34 -4.89 -1.41 -6.94
N LYS A 35 -5.47 -2.62 -6.99
CA LYS A 35 -6.49 -3.09 -6.04
C LYS A 35 -5.95 -3.19 -4.62
N ALA A 36 -4.79 -3.82 -4.43
CA ALA A 36 -4.17 -3.95 -3.11
C ALA A 36 -3.76 -2.59 -2.53
N PHE A 37 -3.20 -1.71 -3.37
CA PHE A 37 -2.80 -0.37 -2.96
C PHE A 37 -3.99 0.46 -2.46
N MET A 38 -5.08 0.50 -3.24
CA MET A 38 -6.31 1.22 -2.87
C MET A 38 -7.02 0.62 -1.66
N ALA A 39 -6.95 -0.69 -1.46
CA ALA A 39 -7.58 -1.37 -0.33
C ALA A 39 -6.99 -0.95 1.03
N MET A 40 -5.80 -0.34 1.06
CA MET A 40 -5.22 0.19 2.30
C MET A 40 -5.94 1.45 2.81
N SER A 41 -6.71 2.11 1.94
CA SER A 41 -7.41 3.36 2.28
C SER A 41 -8.59 3.17 3.23
N ARG A 42 -9.01 4.27 3.85
CA ARG A 42 -10.32 4.40 4.49
C ARG A 42 -11.44 4.39 3.44
N PRO A 43 -12.67 4.03 3.83
CA PRO A 43 -13.83 4.18 2.96
C PRO A 43 -13.91 5.58 2.34
N GLY A 44 -14.05 5.65 1.02
CA GLY A 44 -14.12 6.91 0.26
C GLY A 44 -12.78 7.59 -0.07
N ARG A 45 -11.64 7.08 0.42
CA ARG A 45 -10.32 7.71 0.22
C ARG A 45 -9.41 6.99 -0.80
N SER A 46 -9.91 5.94 -1.45
CA SER A 46 -9.11 5.10 -2.36
C SER A 46 -8.54 5.87 -3.55
N LEU A 47 -9.32 6.78 -4.14
CA LEU A 47 -8.88 7.60 -5.26
C LEU A 47 -7.82 8.63 -4.85
N GLU A 48 -7.94 9.20 -3.64
CA GLU A 48 -6.94 10.12 -3.09
C GLU A 48 -5.63 9.39 -2.81
N LEU A 49 -5.71 8.21 -2.18
CA LEU A 49 -4.54 7.37 -1.95
C LEU A 49 -3.86 7.01 -3.28
N ARG A 50 -4.63 6.60 -4.30
CA ARG A 50 -4.11 6.25 -5.63
C ARG A 50 -3.33 7.40 -6.30
N LYS A 51 -3.72 8.66 -6.09
CA LYS A 51 -3.02 9.83 -6.65
C LYS A 51 -1.63 10.05 -6.06
N LEU A 52 -1.34 9.49 -4.89
CA LEU A 52 -0.02 9.64 -4.26
C LEU A 52 1.06 8.78 -4.92
N HIS A 53 0.67 7.74 -5.67
CA HIS A 53 1.54 6.72 -6.30
C HIS A 53 2.38 5.88 -5.33
N THR A 54 3.03 6.51 -4.36
CA THR A 54 3.90 5.89 -3.36
C THR A 54 3.55 6.39 -1.97
N VAL A 55 3.55 5.49 -0.98
CA VAL A 55 3.32 5.82 0.43
C VAL A 55 4.19 4.96 1.33
N ASP A 56 4.57 5.47 2.48
CA ASP A 56 5.24 4.67 3.50
C ASP A 56 4.29 3.62 4.08
N VAL A 57 4.81 2.41 4.24
CA VAL A 57 4.08 1.27 4.79
C VAL A 57 4.83 0.61 5.93
N GLU A 58 4.10 -0.19 6.69
CA GLU A 58 4.62 -1.23 7.57
C GLU A 58 4.03 -2.58 7.17
N TYR A 59 4.77 -3.65 7.44
CA TYR A 59 4.38 -5.01 7.08
C TYR A 59 4.98 -6.02 8.07
N LYS A 60 4.34 -7.18 8.15
CA LYS A 60 4.74 -8.35 8.95
C LYS A 60 4.47 -9.59 8.14
#